data_AF-A0A1F6U4N1-F1
#
_entry.id   AF-A0A1F6U4N1-F1
#
_cell.length_a   1.000
_cell.length_b   1.000
_cell.length_c   1.000
_cell.angle_alpha   90.00
_cell.angle_beta   90.00
_cell.angle_gamma   90.00
#
_symmetry.space_group_name_H-M   'P 1'
#
loop_
_entity.id
_entity.type
_entity.pdbx_description
1 polymer ?
#
loop_
_entity_poly.entity_id
_entity_poly.type
_entity_poly.pdbx_seq_one_letter_code
_entity_poly.pdbx_strand_id
1 'polypeptide(L)'
;MGMSLWLAAPLAFAEYGLNFQKPVSSVAHEILKLHNTILVVCFLIFVIVFSFMFYSIFAHRKSRGHKAAQFHENSTLEVIWTLIPFLILVGMAIPSTATLIDMSDTSKSDLTIKITGYQWKWNYDYLDQDLRFFSTLATPREQIENKAAKGEHYLLEVDNPIVLPVGKKVRFLVTANDVIHAWWVPQLGVKQDAIPGFINEMWARIDEPGIYRGQCAELCGKDHGYMPIVVNAVSPEDFAKWVAMQKDKAAAESAGDTKAWSKDELMEKGKKVYASTCAACHGAGGEGVGLFPKMAGNKIANGPLAEHLGIVMNGKAGTAMQAFAAQLSDTDIAAVVTYERNGFGNKTGDAIQPSQVKALRK
;
A
#
# COMPACT_ATOMS: atom_id res chain seq x y z
N MET A 1 45.59 7.87 37.61
CA MET A 1 45.11 8.13 36.24
C MET A 1 44.15 7.01 35.88
N GLY A 2 42.86 7.30 35.65
CA GLY A 2 41.90 6.32 35.14
C GLY A 2 40.83 5.85 36.12
N MET A 3 39.87 6.71 36.48
CA MET A 3 38.57 6.24 37.01
C MET A 3 37.42 7.26 36.84
N SER A 4 37.50 8.16 35.86
CA SER A 4 36.60 9.33 35.77
C SER A 4 35.88 9.48 34.41
N LEU A 5 35.86 8.47 33.55
CA LEU A 5 35.41 8.61 32.15
C LEU A 5 34.22 7.72 31.75
N TRP A 6 33.40 7.26 32.71
CA TRP A 6 32.28 6.35 32.44
C TRP A 6 30.89 6.91 32.81
N LEU A 7 30.73 8.21 33.06
CA LEU A 7 29.45 8.79 33.52
C LEU A 7 28.84 9.87 32.62
N ALA A 8 29.28 10.01 31.37
CA ALA A 8 28.69 10.97 30.45
C ALA A 8 28.69 10.52 28.99
N ALA A 9 28.34 9.26 28.72
CA ALA A 9 27.79 8.94 27.42
C ALA A 9 26.33 9.43 27.45
N PRO A 10 25.93 10.48 26.70
CA PRO A 10 24.52 10.73 26.51
C PRO A 10 23.94 9.44 25.93
N LEU A 11 22.88 8.93 26.55
CA LEU A 11 22.08 7.88 25.96
C LEU A 11 21.63 8.44 24.61
N ALA A 12 22.30 8.00 23.54
CA ALA A 12 21.82 8.18 22.19
C ALA A 12 20.56 7.33 22.09
N PHE A 13 19.45 7.87 22.57
CA PHE A 13 18.14 7.39 22.19
C PHE A 13 18.03 7.72 20.70
N ALA A 14 18.39 6.76 19.85
CA ALA A 14 17.75 6.68 18.55
C ALA A 14 16.25 6.83 18.83
N GLU A 15 15.57 7.72 18.11
CA GLU A 15 14.14 7.95 18.26
C GLU A 15 13.42 6.65 17.85
N TYR A 16 13.31 5.72 18.80
CA TYR A 16 12.41 4.58 18.69
C TYR A 16 11.02 5.17 18.77
N GLY A 17 10.45 5.49 17.60
CA GLY A 17 9.06 5.90 17.47
C GLY A 17 8.16 4.75 17.93
N LEU A 18 7.81 4.71 19.23
CA LEU A 18 6.87 3.75 19.81
C LEU A 18 5.41 4.22 19.67
N ASN A 19 5.20 5.45 19.23
CA ASN A 19 3.89 6.05 19.03
C ASN A 19 3.56 6.13 17.52
N PHE A 20 2.32 6.47 17.21
CA PHE A 20 1.89 6.73 15.84
C PHE A 20 2.70 7.87 15.21
N GLN A 21 2.79 7.82 13.87
CA GLN A 21 3.28 8.94 13.09
C GLN A 21 2.40 10.17 13.31
N LYS A 22 2.98 11.36 13.16
CA LYS A 22 2.25 12.63 13.33
C LYS A 22 1.03 12.66 12.37
N PRO A 23 -0.20 12.81 12.89
CA PRO A 23 -1.39 12.92 12.06
C PRO A 23 -1.38 14.20 11.24
N VAL A 24 -1.92 14.15 10.02
CA VAL A 24 -1.99 15.28 9.08
C VAL A 24 -3.38 15.46 8.45
N SER A 25 -4.37 14.76 9.01
CA SER A 25 -5.78 14.87 8.63
C SER A 25 -6.66 15.00 9.88
N SER A 26 -7.84 15.59 9.73
CA SER A 26 -8.80 15.73 10.84
C SER A 26 -9.15 14.37 11.47
N VAL A 27 -9.39 13.35 10.65
CA VAL A 27 -9.69 11.98 11.09
C VAL A 27 -8.53 11.37 11.87
N ALA A 28 -7.29 11.52 11.40
CA ALA A 28 -6.12 10.97 12.07
C ALA A 28 -5.90 11.58 13.45
N HIS A 29 -6.19 12.88 13.62
CA HIS A 29 -6.11 13.55 14.91
C HIS A 29 -7.12 12.99 15.92
N GLU A 30 -8.38 12.77 15.52
CA GLU A 30 -9.39 12.18 16.40
C GLU A 30 -9.08 10.72 16.75
N ILE A 31 -8.58 9.92 15.79
CA ILE A 31 -8.12 8.55 16.04
C ILE A 31 -7.00 8.54 17.09
N LEU A 32 -5.97 9.39 16.94
CA LEU A 32 -4.85 9.44 17.89
C LEU A 32 -5.31 9.88 19.29
N LYS A 33 -6.23 10.84 19.37
CA LYS A 33 -6.82 11.30 20.63
C LYS A 33 -7.62 10.19 21.32
N LEU A 34 -8.45 9.46 20.58
CA LEU A 34 -9.18 8.30 21.09
C LEU A 34 -8.22 7.23 21.58
N HIS A 35 -7.22 6.88 20.77
CA HIS A 35 -6.19 5.91 21.14
C HIS A 35 -5.53 6.28 22.46
N ASN A 36 -5.02 7.50 22.60
CA ASN A 36 -4.33 7.96 23.81
C ASN A 36 -5.26 7.93 25.03
N THR A 37 -6.53 8.32 24.85
CA THR A 37 -7.54 8.28 25.92
C THR A 37 -7.78 6.84 26.40
N ILE A 38 -7.97 5.91 25.46
CA ILE A 38 -8.17 4.49 25.77
C ILE A 38 -6.92 3.89 26.40
N LEU A 39 -5.73 4.24 25.92
CA LEU A 39 -4.47 3.76 26.47
C LEU A 39 -4.29 4.18 27.94
N VAL A 40 -4.68 5.40 28.31
CA VAL A 40 -4.69 5.85 29.72
C VAL A 40 -5.65 5.00 30.56
N VAL A 41 -6.85 4.71 30.07
CA VAL A 41 -7.81 3.85 30.78
C VAL A 41 -7.24 2.44 30.97
N CYS A 42 -6.69 1.84 29.92
CA CYS A 42 -6.02 0.53 29.97
C CYS A 42 -4.85 0.52 30.96
N PHE A 43 -4.05 1.58 30.98
CA PHE A 43 -2.93 1.71 31.91
C PHE A 43 -3.39 1.77 33.37
N LEU A 44 -4.46 2.52 33.67
CA LEU A 44 -5.03 2.58 35.02
C LEU A 44 -5.55 1.21 35.48
N ILE A 45 -6.29 0.50 34.61
CA ILE A 45 -6.76 -0.86 34.90
C ILE A 45 -5.58 -1.80 35.13
N PHE A 46 -4.55 -1.73 34.27
CA PHE A 46 -3.33 -2.50 34.40
C PHE A 46 -2.67 -2.27 35.77
N VAL A 47 -2.46 -1.02 36.18
CA VAL A 47 -1.86 -0.69 37.47
C VAL A 47 -2.71 -1.24 38.62
N ILE A 48 -4.03 -1.10 38.58
CA ILE A 48 -4.94 -1.61 39.62
C ILE A 48 -4.83 -3.13 39.74
N VAL A 49 -5.01 -3.87 38.63
CA VAL A 49 -5.00 -5.33 38.61
C VAL A 49 -3.64 -5.87 39.06
N PHE A 50 -2.55 -5.34 38.50
CA PHE A 50 -1.20 -5.78 38.86
C PHE A 50 -0.85 -5.43 40.31
N SER A 51 -1.31 -4.29 40.83
CA SER A 51 -1.11 -3.95 42.24
C SER A 51 -1.79 -4.95 43.17
N PHE A 52 -3.04 -5.33 42.90
CA PHE A 52 -3.74 -6.36 43.66
C PHE A 52 -3.05 -7.73 43.55
N MET A 53 -2.62 -8.10 42.34
CA MET A 53 -1.91 -9.37 42.10
C MET A 53 -0.58 -9.40 42.87
N PHE A 54 0.26 -8.37 42.74
CA PHE A 54 1.54 -8.28 43.44
C PHE A 54 1.37 -8.23 44.95
N TYR A 55 0.39 -7.47 45.44
CA TYR A 55 0.02 -7.46 46.84
C TYR A 55 -0.35 -8.87 47.31
N SER A 56 -1.20 -9.58 46.57
CA SER A 56 -1.62 -10.93 46.94
C SER A 56 -0.45 -11.91 46.96
N ILE A 57 0.43 -11.89 45.95
CA ILE A 57 1.64 -12.72 45.90
C ILE A 57 2.56 -12.41 47.09
N PHE A 58 2.73 -11.14 47.44
CA PHE A 58 3.60 -10.74 48.54
C PHE A 58 3.01 -11.09 49.92
N ALA A 59 1.76 -10.69 50.17
CA ALA A 59 1.11 -10.75 51.47
C ALA A 59 0.55 -12.14 51.80
N HIS A 60 -0.01 -12.86 50.83
CA HIS A 60 -0.71 -14.13 51.04
C HIS A 60 0.15 -15.38 50.77
N ARG A 61 1.46 -15.22 50.51
CA ARG A 61 2.34 -16.38 50.28
C ARG A 61 2.51 -17.25 51.53
N LYS A 62 2.51 -18.57 51.34
CA LYS A 62 2.70 -19.58 52.39
C LYS A 62 3.96 -19.36 53.23
N SER A 63 5.05 -18.89 52.62
CA SER A 63 6.32 -18.63 53.32
C SER A 63 6.25 -17.50 54.36
N ARG A 64 5.21 -16.66 54.35
CA ARG A 64 4.95 -15.68 55.42
C ARG A 64 4.04 -16.20 56.53
N GLY A 65 3.69 -17.49 56.50
CA GLY A 65 2.76 -18.09 57.46
C GLY A 65 1.31 -17.66 57.28
N HIS A 66 0.93 -17.13 56.11
CA HIS A 66 -0.45 -16.75 55.84
C HIS A 66 -1.38 -17.96 55.89
N LYS A 67 -2.50 -17.83 56.61
CA LYS A 67 -3.57 -18.85 56.71
C LYS A 67 -4.73 -18.42 55.82
N ALA A 68 -5.15 -19.30 54.91
CA ALA A 68 -6.21 -18.99 53.95
C ALA A 68 -7.55 -18.74 54.64
N ALA A 69 -8.19 -17.62 54.32
CA ALA A 69 -9.57 -17.36 54.71
C ALA A 69 -10.52 -18.36 54.02
N GLN A 70 -11.64 -18.67 54.67
CA GLN A 70 -12.66 -19.60 54.17
C GLN A 70 -13.93 -18.80 53.84
N PHE A 71 -14.03 -18.32 52.60
CA PHE A 71 -15.22 -17.71 52.04
C PHE A 71 -15.36 -18.18 50.58
N HIS A 72 -16.57 -18.14 50.04
CA HIS A 72 -16.84 -18.64 48.69
C HIS A 72 -17.34 -17.55 47.72
N GLU A 73 -18.01 -16.51 48.22
CA GLU A 73 -18.60 -15.46 47.38
C GLU A 73 -18.74 -14.13 48.13
N ASN A 74 -18.95 -13.06 47.37
CA ASN A 74 -19.35 -11.77 47.90
C ASN A 74 -20.17 -11.05 46.82
N SER A 75 -21.50 -11.15 46.92
CA SER A 75 -22.42 -10.57 45.93
C SER A 75 -22.27 -9.05 45.77
N THR A 76 -21.87 -8.33 46.83
CA THR A 76 -21.64 -6.88 46.75
C THR A 76 -20.42 -6.58 45.88
N LEU A 77 -19.32 -7.30 46.10
CA LEU A 77 -18.11 -7.17 45.27
C LEU A 77 -18.39 -7.58 43.82
N GLU A 78 -19.19 -8.64 43.64
CA GLU A 78 -19.59 -9.12 42.32
C GLU A 78 -20.38 -8.08 41.52
N VAL A 79 -21.33 -7.39 42.16
CA VAL A 79 -22.06 -6.29 41.53
C VAL A 79 -21.12 -5.14 41.17
N ILE A 80 -20.22 -4.75 42.09
CA ILE A 80 -19.30 -3.63 41.87
C ILE A 80 -18.36 -3.89 40.69
N TRP A 81 -17.69 -5.05 40.65
CA TRP A 81 -16.74 -5.37 39.57
C TRP A 81 -17.42 -5.67 38.24
N THR A 82 -18.75 -5.82 38.22
CA THR A 82 -19.52 -6.01 36.97
C THR A 82 -19.97 -4.66 36.43
N LEU A 83 -20.47 -3.79 37.32
CA LEU A 83 -20.92 -2.45 36.96
C LEU A 83 -19.76 -1.53 36.53
N ILE A 84 -18.61 -1.59 37.19
CA ILE A 84 -17.47 -0.71 36.86
C ILE A 84 -16.99 -0.93 35.41
N PRO A 85 -16.63 -2.15 34.96
CA PRO A 85 -16.26 -2.39 33.57
C PRO A 85 -17.37 -2.04 32.59
N PHE A 86 -18.63 -2.33 32.92
CA PHE A 86 -19.77 -1.95 32.09
C PHE A 86 -19.82 -0.43 31.85
N LEU A 87 -19.70 0.38 32.90
CA LEU A 87 -19.72 1.84 32.78
C LEU A 87 -18.49 2.38 32.02
N ILE A 88 -17.32 1.77 32.22
CA ILE A 88 -16.11 2.12 31.44
C ILE A 88 -16.35 1.87 29.95
N LEU A 89 -16.88 0.71 29.57
CA LEU A 89 -17.17 0.38 28.18
C LEU A 89 -18.20 1.34 27.56
N VAL A 90 -19.27 1.68 28.28
CA VAL A 90 -20.25 2.68 27.82
C VAL A 90 -19.59 4.03 27.59
N GLY A 91 -18.76 4.50 28.53
CA GLY A 91 -18.02 5.76 28.39
C GLY A 91 -17.05 5.78 27.21
N MET A 92 -16.42 4.65 26.90
CA MET A 92 -15.53 4.49 25.74
C MET A 92 -16.28 4.41 24.41
N ALA A 93 -17.48 3.81 24.41
CA ALA A 93 -18.27 3.58 23.19
C ALA A 93 -18.76 4.89 22.57
N ILE A 94 -19.25 5.84 23.38
CA ILE A 94 -19.86 7.09 22.89
C ILE A 94 -18.93 7.90 21.96
N PRO A 95 -17.73 8.32 22.38
CA PRO A 95 -16.84 9.10 21.52
C PRO A 95 -16.27 8.27 20.34
N SER A 96 -16.10 6.96 20.54
CA SER A 96 -15.68 6.05 19.47
C SER A 96 -16.72 5.95 18.35
N THR A 97 -18.00 5.81 18.70
CA THR A 97 -19.10 5.78 17.73
C THR A 97 -19.25 7.11 17.00
N ALA A 98 -19.14 8.24 17.70
CA ALA A 98 -19.20 9.55 17.05
C ALA A 98 -18.09 9.72 16.00
N THR A 99 -16.87 9.31 16.32
CA THR A 99 -15.73 9.34 15.38
C THR A 99 -15.96 8.38 14.21
N LEU A 100 -16.47 7.18 14.47
CA LEU A 100 -16.77 6.20 13.41
C LEU A 100 -17.81 6.73 12.41
N ILE A 101 -18.85 7.41 12.89
CA ILE A 101 -19.88 8.02 12.05
C ILE A 101 -19.28 9.11 11.15
N ASP A 102 -18.45 9.99 11.69
CA ASP A 102 -17.76 11.04 10.91
C ASP A 102 -16.83 10.44 9.85
N MET A 103 -16.07 9.41 10.22
CA MET A 103 -15.20 8.68 9.29
C MET A 103 -15.97 8.00 8.15
N SER A 104 -17.21 7.57 8.40
CA SER A 104 -18.06 6.91 7.40
C SER A 104 -18.84 7.88 6.51
N ASP A 105 -18.93 9.17 6.85
CA ASP A 105 -19.60 10.15 5.99
C ASP A 105 -18.72 10.57 4.82
N THR A 106 -18.89 9.92 3.67
CA THR A 106 -18.16 10.23 2.43
C THR A 106 -18.85 11.29 1.56
N SER A 107 -19.98 11.84 2.02
CA SER A 107 -20.74 12.83 1.26
C SER A 107 -20.01 14.17 1.12
N LYS A 108 -20.45 15.00 0.15
CA LYS A 108 -19.95 16.36 -0.09
C LYS A 108 -18.42 16.43 -0.31
N SER A 109 -17.87 15.48 -1.05
CA SER A 109 -16.45 15.48 -1.44
C SER A 109 -16.15 16.55 -2.48
N ASP A 110 -14.97 17.17 -2.38
CA ASP A 110 -14.45 18.12 -3.37
C ASP A 110 -13.79 17.43 -4.58
N LEU A 111 -13.31 16.19 -4.40
CA LEU A 111 -12.60 15.39 -5.39
C LEU A 111 -12.92 13.90 -5.16
N THR A 112 -13.18 13.15 -6.23
CA THR A 112 -13.32 11.69 -6.15
C THR A 112 -12.22 10.99 -6.95
N ILE A 113 -11.50 10.08 -6.28
CA ILE A 113 -10.46 9.24 -6.91
C ILE A 113 -10.84 7.77 -6.70
N LYS A 114 -10.82 6.99 -7.77
CA LYS A 114 -10.91 5.53 -7.65
C LYS A 114 -9.51 4.94 -7.50
N ILE A 115 -9.34 4.09 -6.50
CA ILE A 115 -8.13 3.37 -6.19
C ILE A 115 -8.40 1.89 -6.50
N THR A 116 -7.60 1.30 -7.38
CA THR A 116 -7.70 -0.13 -7.71
C THR A 116 -6.40 -0.83 -7.34
N GLY A 117 -6.47 -1.84 -6.47
CA GLY A 117 -5.35 -2.73 -6.14
C GLY A 117 -5.07 -3.76 -7.24
N TYR A 118 -3.79 -3.94 -7.55
CA TYR A 118 -3.26 -4.99 -8.43
C TYR A 118 -2.03 -5.63 -7.77
N GLN A 119 -1.72 -6.88 -8.08
CA GLN A 119 -0.46 -7.53 -7.70
C GLN A 119 0.70 -6.99 -8.56
N TRP A 120 1.65 -6.21 -8.06
CA TRP A 120 1.73 -5.54 -6.75
C TRP A 120 1.99 -4.05 -6.98
N LYS A 121 0.92 -3.30 -7.24
CA LYS A 121 0.90 -1.88 -7.60
C LYS A 121 -0.51 -1.30 -7.41
N TRP A 122 -0.62 0.01 -7.48
CA TRP A 122 -1.89 0.73 -7.34
C TRP A 122 -2.24 1.46 -8.62
N ASN A 123 -3.49 1.39 -9.06
CA ASN A 123 -4.03 2.27 -10.11
C ASN A 123 -4.86 3.38 -9.47
N TYR A 124 -4.68 4.60 -9.96
CA TYR A 124 -5.44 5.77 -9.54
C TYR A 124 -6.20 6.36 -10.72
N ASP A 125 -7.53 6.44 -10.63
CA ASP A 125 -8.37 7.13 -11.60
C ASP A 125 -8.96 8.40 -10.96
N TYR A 126 -8.58 9.56 -11.48
CA TYR A 126 -9.15 10.86 -11.15
C TYR A 126 -10.37 11.10 -12.03
N LEU A 127 -11.54 10.74 -11.50
CA LEU A 127 -12.76 10.60 -12.29
C LEU A 127 -13.19 11.92 -12.95
N ASP A 128 -13.02 13.04 -12.24
CA ASP A 128 -13.42 14.37 -12.73
C ASP A 128 -12.39 14.96 -13.71
N GLN A 129 -11.16 14.45 -13.72
CA GLN A 129 -10.08 14.96 -14.57
C GLN A 129 -9.83 14.10 -15.81
N ASP A 130 -10.44 12.92 -15.91
CA ASP A 130 -10.15 11.90 -16.92
C ASP A 130 -8.65 11.57 -16.98
N LEU A 131 -8.06 11.41 -15.79
CA LEU A 131 -6.65 11.05 -15.62
C LEU A 131 -6.56 9.71 -14.92
N ARG A 132 -5.72 8.82 -15.46
CA ARG A 132 -5.43 7.53 -14.85
C ARG A 132 -3.96 7.17 -14.98
N PHE A 133 -3.41 6.50 -13.97
CA PHE A 133 -2.07 5.95 -14.03
C PHE A 133 -1.85 4.86 -12.97
N PHE A 134 -0.83 4.04 -13.23
CA PHE A 134 -0.30 3.08 -12.27
C PHE A 134 0.85 3.68 -11.46
N SER A 135 0.91 3.31 -10.20
CA SER A 135 1.96 3.63 -9.23
C SER A 135 2.61 2.32 -8.80
N THR A 136 3.87 2.15 -9.17
CA THR A 136 4.67 0.95 -8.93
C THR A 136 5.89 1.29 -8.07
N LEU A 137 6.41 0.32 -7.33
CA LEU A 137 7.62 0.49 -6.53
C LEU A 137 8.79 1.04 -7.35
N ALA A 138 9.38 2.14 -6.89
CA ALA A 138 10.55 2.76 -7.51
C ALA A 138 11.89 2.17 -7.03
N THR A 139 11.90 1.38 -5.96
CA THR A 139 13.13 0.79 -5.41
C THR A 139 13.80 -0.12 -6.44
N PRO A 140 15.07 0.13 -6.81
CA PRO A 140 15.78 -0.70 -7.77
C PRO A 140 15.96 -2.15 -7.30
N ARG A 141 15.92 -3.11 -8.23
CA ARG A 141 16.12 -4.54 -7.94
C ARG A 141 17.47 -4.83 -7.28
N GLU A 142 18.53 -4.09 -7.64
CA GLU A 142 19.84 -4.25 -7.00
C GLU A 142 19.81 -3.96 -5.49
N GLN A 143 18.98 -3.02 -5.03
CA GLN A 143 18.80 -2.78 -3.60
C GLN A 143 18.00 -3.90 -2.92
N ILE A 144 17.02 -4.48 -3.63
CA ILE A 144 16.20 -5.62 -3.15
C ILE A 144 17.06 -6.88 -3.02
N GLU A 145 17.95 -7.13 -3.98
CA GLU A 145 18.86 -8.27 -4.01
C GLU A 145 20.11 -8.08 -3.12
N ASN A 146 20.17 -6.99 -2.35
CA ASN A 146 21.30 -6.61 -1.51
C ASN A 146 22.63 -6.45 -2.28
N LYS A 147 22.55 -6.05 -3.56
CA LYS A 147 23.70 -5.73 -4.43
C LYS A 147 24.06 -4.24 -4.42
N ALA A 148 23.17 -3.38 -3.93
CA ALA A 148 23.37 -1.94 -3.77
C ALA A 148 22.92 -1.47 -2.37
N ALA A 149 23.44 -0.31 -1.94
CA ALA A 149 23.04 0.32 -0.68
C ALA A 149 21.56 0.70 -0.70
N LYS A 150 20.87 0.51 0.43
CA LYS A 150 19.46 0.86 0.61
C LYS A 150 19.33 2.32 1.02
N GLY A 151 18.44 3.06 0.35
CA GLY A 151 18.15 4.45 0.70
C GLY A 151 17.26 4.58 1.94
N GLU A 152 17.07 5.82 2.40
CA GLU A 152 16.21 6.15 3.56
C GLU A 152 14.77 5.63 3.41
N HIS A 153 14.20 5.75 2.21
CA HIS A 153 12.83 5.34 1.90
C HIS A 153 12.79 4.02 1.10
N TYR A 154 13.73 3.11 1.38
CA TYR A 154 13.75 1.77 0.79
C TYR A 154 12.39 1.08 0.94
N LEU A 155 11.83 0.58 -0.17
CA LEU A 155 10.49 -0.03 -0.26
C LEU A 155 9.29 0.90 0.01
N LEU A 156 9.51 2.21 0.11
CA LEU A 156 8.46 3.18 0.42
C LEU A 156 8.29 4.26 -0.66
N GLU A 157 8.99 4.15 -1.79
CA GLU A 157 8.90 5.07 -2.92
C GLU A 157 8.23 4.44 -4.14
N VAL A 158 7.56 5.28 -4.93
CA VAL A 158 6.88 4.89 -6.18
C VAL A 158 7.32 5.76 -7.34
N ASP A 159 7.13 5.26 -8.55
CA ASP A 159 7.42 6.00 -9.79
C ASP A 159 6.45 7.17 -10.03
N ASN A 160 5.16 6.97 -9.72
CA ASN A 160 4.10 7.94 -9.93
C ASN A 160 3.29 8.12 -8.64
N PRO A 161 3.62 9.10 -7.77
CA PRO A 161 2.86 9.35 -6.55
C PRO A 161 1.45 9.87 -6.85
N ILE A 162 0.48 9.53 -5.99
CA ILE A 162 -0.86 10.14 -6.03
C ILE A 162 -0.74 11.58 -5.52
N VAL A 163 -1.24 12.56 -6.29
CA VAL A 163 -1.15 13.98 -5.93
C VAL A 163 -2.51 14.46 -5.46
N LEU A 164 -2.57 15.04 -4.27
CA LEU A 164 -3.83 15.45 -3.64
C LEU A 164 -3.79 16.94 -3.25
N PRO A 165 -4.87 17.71 -3.44
CA PRO A 165 -4.93 19.09 -2.97
C PRO A 165 -5.20 19.15 -1.46
N VAL A 166 -4.40 19.93 -0.73
CA VAL A 166 -4.62 20.20 0.70
C VAL A 166 -5.90 21.01 0.94
N GLY A 167 -6.49 20.87 2.12
CA GLY A 167 -7.71 21.56 2.53
C GLY A 167 -8.99 21.06 1.85
N LYS A 168 -8.91 20.08 0.96
CA LYS A 168 -10.05 19.50 0.23
C LYS A 168 -10.47 18.14 0.80
N LYS A 169 -11.78 17.85 0.82
CA LYS A 169 -12.28 16.51 1.17
C LYS A 169 -12.16 15.60 -0.04
N VAL A 170 -11.17 14.73 -0.04
CA VAL A 170 -10.96 13.75 -1.10
C VAL A 170 -11.68 12.46 -0.71
N ARG A 171 -12.61 12.02 -1.56
CA ARG A 171 -13.26 10.71 -1.46
C ARG A 171 -12.50 9.69 -2.29
N PHE A 172 -12.22 8.56 -1.67
CA PHE A 172 -11.57 7.43 -2.32
C PHE A 172 -12.58 6.30 -2.51
N LEU A 173 -12.71 5.83 -3.76
CA LEU A 173 -13.46 4.62 -4.11
C LEU A 173 -12.46 3.49 -4.25
N VAL A 174 -12.45 2.53 -3.32
CA VAL A 174 -11.39 1.54 -3.17
C VAL A 174 -11.90 0.16 -3.61
N THR A 175 -11.21 -0.46 -4.56
CA THR A 175 -11.53 -1.79 -5.10
C THR A 175 -10.25 -2.51 -5.55
N ALA A 176 -10.35 -3.75 -6.04
CA ALA A 176 -9.23 -4.50 -6.60
C ALA A 176 -9.62 -5.26 -7.86
N ASN A 177 -8.63 -5.62 -8.67
CA ASN A 177 -8.85 -6.34 -9.93
C ASN A 177 -8.32 -7.79 -9.91
N ASP A 178 -7.73 -8.23 -8.80
CA ASP A 178 -7.18 -9.59 -8.65
C ASP A 178 -7.53 -10.22 -7.29
N VAL A 179 -6.77 -9.94 -6.24
CA VAL A 179 -6.95 -10.42 -4.87
C VAL A 179 -7.32 -9.26 -3.96
N ILE A 180 -7.56 -9.54 -2.68
CA ILE A 180 -7.80 -8.48 -1.70
C ILE A 180 -6.48 -7.76 -1.41
N HIS A 181 -6.53 -6.43 -1.38
CA HIS A 181 -5.46 -5.54 -0.88
C HIS A 181 -6.06 -4.62 0.19
N ALA A 182 -5.25 -3.76 0.79
CA ALA A 182 -5.78 -2.66 1.61
C ALA A 182 -4.93 -1.40 1.42
N TRP A 183 -5.57 -0.30 1.06
CA TRP A 183 -4.90 0.98 0.88
C TRP A 183 -4.79 1.67 2.24
N TRP A 184 -3.57 1.86 2.73
CA TRP A 184 -3.33 2.45 4.05
C TRP A 184 -2.24 3.51 4.02
N VAL A 185 -2.58 4.72 4.46
CA VAL A 185 -1.62 5.79 4.71
C VAL A 185 -1.75 6.25 6.17
N PRO A 186 -0.83 5.82 7.08
CA PRO A 186 -0.99 6.02 8.52
C PRO A 186 -1.21 7.46 8.96
N GLN A 187 -0.45 8.42 8.43
CA GLN A 187 -0.57 9.84 8.80
C GLN A 187 -1.91 10.45 8.44
N LEU A 188 -2.60 9.89 7.43
CA LEU A 188 -3.94 10.31 7.01
C LEU A 188 -5.04 9.63 7.83
N GLY A 189 -4.71 8.61 8.64
CA GLY A 189 -5.68 7.92 9.50
C GLY A 189 -6.70 7.07 8.72
N VAL A 190 -6.45 6.81 7.44
CA VAL A 190 -7.39 6.09 6.56
C VAL A 190 -6.80 4.77 6.11
N LYS A 191 -7.56 3.70 6.33
CA LYS A 191 -7.30 2.34 5.83
C LYS A 191 -8.60 1.79 5.29
N GLN A 192 -8.60 1.31 4.06
CA GLN A 192 -9.75 0.60 3.51
C GLN A 192 -9.30 -0.57 2.63
N ASP A 193 -9.98 -1.69 2.79
CA ASP A 193 -9.71 -2.89 2.01
C ASP A 193 -10.22 -2.70 0.58
N ALA A 194 -9.40 -3.12 -0.37
CA ALA A 194 -9.63 -3.15 -1.80
C ALA A 194 -10.07 -4.57 -2.17
N ILE A 195 -11.37 -4.77 -2.35
CA ILE A 195 -11.98 -6.10 -2.53
C ILE A 195 -12.46 -6.25 -3.98
N PRO A 196 -12.05 -7.30 -4.71
CA PRO A 196 -12.56 -7.56 -6.04
C PRO A 196 -14.08 -7.71 -6.06
N GLY A 197 -14.75 -6.99 -6.96
CA GLY A 197 -16.21 -7.03 -7.11
C GLY A 197 -17.01 -6.11 -6.18
N PHE A 198 -16.34 -5.38 -5.27
CA PHE A 198 -16.97 -4.39 -4.40
C PHE A 198 -16.25 -3.04 -4.50
N ILE A 199 -16.98 -1.94 -4.32
CA ILE A 199 -16.41 -0.61 -4.17
C ILE A 199 -16.65 -0.19 -2.72
N ASN A 200 -15.57 -0.08 -1.96
CA ASN A 200 -15.60 0.54 -0.64
C ASN A 200 -15.33 2.03 -0.76
N GLU A 201 -15.77 2.81 0.22
CA GLU A 201 -15.50 4.24 0.26
C GLU A 201 -14.77 4.63 1.54
N MET A 202 -13.86 5.59 1.43
CA MET A 202 -13.26 6.29 2.56
C MET A 202 -12.96 7.73 2.15
N TRP A 203 -12.64 8.60 3.09
CA TRP A 203 -12.28 9.98 2.76
C TRP A 203 -11.14 10.50 3.64
N ALA A 204 -10.38 11.46 3.11
CA ALA A 204 -9.41 12.23 3.90
C ALA A 204 -9.47 13.72 3.54
N ARG A 205 -9.15 14.57 4.51
CA ARG A 205 -8.83 15.99 4.31
C ARG A 205 -7.44 16.21 4.87
N ILE A 206 -6.49 16.55 4.01
CA ILE A 206 -5.09 16.76 4.40
C ILE A 206 -4.91 18.24 4.75
N ASP A 207 -4.34 18.52 5.91
CA ASP A 207 -4.25 19.88 6.46
C ASP A 207 -3.02 20.64 5.95
N GLU A 208 -1.90 19.95 5.75
CA GLU A 208 -0.60 20.54 5.41
C GLU A 208 -0.03 19.93 4.11
N PRO A 209 0.69 20.70 3.27
CA PRO A 209 1.44 20.12 2.16
C PRO A 209 2.56 19.21 2.63
N GLY A 210 2.85 18.15 1.88
CA GLY A 210 3.90 17.20 2.24
C GLY A 210 3.83 15.89 1.47
N ILE A 211 4.82 15.03 1.73
CA ILE A 211 4.88 13.67 1.19
C ILE A 211 4.54 12.70 2.30
N TYR A 212 3.50 11.89 2.11
CA TYR A 212 3.01 10.92 3.07
C TYR A 212 3.09 9.52 2.47
N ARG A 213 3.65 8.58 3.23
CA ARG A 213 3.92 7.23 2.75
C ARG A 213 2.98 6.22 3.41
N GLY A 214 2.56 5.27 2.61
CA GLY A 214 1.69 4.17 3.00
C GLY A 214 2.15 2.86 2.40
N GLN A 215 1.48 1.78 2.79
CA GLN A 215 1.76 0.43 2.29
C GLN A 215 0.45 -0.35 2.13
N CYS A 216 0.50 -1.43 1.35
CA CYS A 216 -0.58 -2.40 1.36
C CYS A 216 -0.69 -3.05 2.74
N ALA A 217 -1.90 -3.06 3.31
CA ALA A 217 -2.16 -3.53 4.67
C ALA A 217 -2.97 -4.85 4.72
N GLU A 218 -3.09 -5.56 3.59
CA GLU A 218 -3.75 -6.88 3.49
C GLU A 218 -2.86 -7.83 2.69
N LEU A 219 -2.64 -9.04 3.19
CA LEU A 219 -1.72 -10.00 2.58
C LEU A 219 -2.18 -10.41 1.18
N CYS A 220 -1.50 -9.91 0.16
CA CYS A 220 -1.90 -10.07 -1.24
C CYS A 220 -0.91 -10.90 -2.10
N GLY A 221 -0.04 -11.67 -1.47
CA GLY A 221 0.87 -12.62 -2.13
C GLY A 221 2.36 -12.32 -1.95
N LYS A 222 3.19 -12.91 -2.82
CA LYS A 222 4.67 -12.94 -2.72
C LYS A 222 5.28 -11.54 -2.51
N ASP A 223 4.88 -10.57 -3.32
CA ASP A 223 5.46 -9.22 -3.26
C ASP A 223 4.56 -8.24 -2.49
N HIS A 224 3.76 -8.72 -1.52
CA HIS A 224 2.91 -7.89 -0.65
C HIS A 224 3.66 -6.72 0.00
N GLY A 225 4.90 -6.94 0.46
CA GLY A 225 5.75 -5.90 1.06
C GLY A 225 6.38 -4.91 0.06
N TYR A 226 6.08 -5.02 -1.23
CA TYR A 226 6.73 -4.27 -2.32
C TYR A 226 5.73 -3.42 -3.14
N MET A 227 4.58 -3.05 -2.56
CA MET A 227 3.60 -2.16 -3.19
C MET A 227 3.24 -0.96 -2.31
N PRO A 228 4.18 -0.01 -2.13
CA PRO A 228 3.95 1.17 -1.32
C PRO A 228 3.00 2.15 -1.98
N ILE A 229 2.60 3.13 -1.19
CA ILE A 229 1.77 4.27 -1.57
C ILE A 229 2.56 5.52 -1.23
N VAL A 230 2.63 6.48 -2.15
CA VAL A 230 3.18 7.81 -1.87
C VAL A 230 2.13 8.84 -2.26
N VAL A 231 1.65 9.56 -1.26
CA VAL A 231 0.75 10.71 -1.39
C VAL A 231 1.61 11.98 -1.40
N ASN A 232 1.52 12.77 -2.46
CA ASN A 232 2.08 14.11 -2.54
C ASN A 232 0.95 15.13 -2.36
N ALA A 233 0.82 15.68 -1.16
CA ALA A 233 -0.16 16.70 -0.86
C ALA A 233 0.38 18.08 -1.21
N VAL A 234 -0.33 18.79 -2.09
CA VAL A 234 0.11 20.07 -2.66
C VAL A 234 -0.97 21.13 -2.54
N SER A 235 -0.61 22.39 -2.80
CA SER A 235 -1.61 23.46 -2.86
C SER A 235 -2.66 23.18 -3.96
N PRO A 236 -3.90 23.68 -3.86
CA PRO A 236 -4.89 23.54 -4.93
C PRO A 236 -4.42 24.08 -6.29
N GLU A 237 -3.57 25.12 -6.29
CA GLU A 237 -2.99 25.69 -7.50
C GLU A 237 -1.98 24.72 -8.14
N ASP A 238 -1.08 24.15 -7.35
CA ASP A 238 -0.08 23.19 -7.84
C ASP A 238 -0.72 21.87 -8.26
N PHE A 239 -1.81 21.47 -7.61
CA PHE A 239 -2.62 20.35 -8.07
C PHE A 239 -3.18 20.60 -9.47
N ALA A 240 -3.74 21.79 -9.73
CA ALA A 240 -4.26 22.13 -11.06
C ALA A 240 -3.15 22.15 -12.14
N LYS A 241 -1.97 22.69 -11.80
CA LYS A 241 -0.79 22.66 -12.69
C LYS A 241 -0.35 21.22 -12.99
N TRP A 242 -0.30 20.37 -11.96
CA TRP A 242 0.05 18.96 -12.12
C TRP A 242 -0.96 18.24 -13.02
N VAL A 243 -2.27 18.45 -12.83
CA VAL A 243 -3.30 17.87 -13.72
C VAL A 243 -3.10 18.28 -15.17
N ALA A 244 -2.84 19.57 -15.44
CA ALA A 244 -2.59 20.05 -16.81
C ALA A 244 -1.37 19.36 -17.44
N MET A 245 -0.26 19.29 -16.71
CA MET A 245 0.95 18.59 -17.16
C MET A 245 0.72 17.10 -17.45
N GLN A 246 -0.09 16.42 -16.63
CA GLN A 246 -0.40 15.00 -16.88
C GLN A 246 -1.24 14.81 -18.16
N LYS A 247 -2.16 15.72 -18.45
CA LYS A 247 -2.93 15.70 -19.69
C LYS A 247 -2.05 15.90 -20.92
N ASP A 248 -1.09 16.83 -20.85
CA ASP A 248 -0.13 17.05 -21.92
C ASP A 248 0.76 15.81 -22.15
N LYS A 249 1.21 15.16 -21.07
CA LYS A 249 1.96 13.91 -21.14
C LYS A 249 1.16 12.79 -21.81
N ALA A 250 -0.10 12.59 -21.41
CA ALA A 250 -0.97 11.57 -21.99
C ALA A 250 -1.24 11.82 -23.49
N ALA A 251 -1.39 13.09 -23.89
CA ALA A 251 -1.52 13.48 -25.29
C ALA A 251 -0.25 13.16 -26.10
N ALA A 252 0.94 13.43 -25.53
CA ALA A 252 2.21 13.11 -26.17
C ALA A 252 2.45 11.60 -26.30
N GLU A 253 2.08 10.80 -25.30
CA GLU A 253 2.17 9.33 -25.36
C GLU A 253 1.25 8.77 -26.45
N SER A 254 0.02 9.28 -26.55
CA SER A 254 -0.94 8.88 -27.61
C SER A 254 -0.44 9.23 -29.02
N ALA A 255 0.33 10.30 -29.18
CA ALA A 255 0.99 10.62 -30.46
C ALA A 255 2.09 9.60 -30.80
N GLY A 256 2.82 9.11 -29.78
CA GLY A 256 3.84 8.07 -29.93
C GLY A 256 3.32 6.73 -30.45
N ASP A 257 2.04 6.41 -30.23
CA ASP A 257 1.39 5.20 -30.75
C ASP A 257 1.25 5.20 -32.28
N THR A 258 1.42 6.35 -32.94
CA THR A 258 1.37 6.48 -34.41
C THR A 258 2.75 6.52 -35.05
N LYS A 259 3.82 6.64 -34.25
CA LYS A 259 5.21 6.60 -34.71
C LYS A 259 5.61 5.17 -35.06
N ALA A 260 6.39 4.99 -36.13
CA ALA A 260 7.09 3.73 -36.39
C ALA A 260 8.33 3.64 -35.47
N TRP A 261 8.41 2.59 -34.67
CA TRP A 261 9.51 2.36 -33.73
C TRP A 261 10.54 1.40 -34.30
N SER A 262 11.83 1.70 -34.13
CA SER A 262 12.90 0.75 -34.45
C SER A 262 12.93 -0.40 -33.44
N LYS A 263 13.47 -1.54 -33.87
CA LYS A 263 13.62 -2.71 -32.99
C LYS A 263 14.44 -2.39 -31.75
N ASP A 264 15.53 -1.63 -31.90
CA ASP A 264 16.42 -1.30 -30.78
C ASP A 264 15.71 -0.40 -29.75
N GLU A 265 14.94 0.60 -30.20
CA GLU A 265 14.12 1.41 -29.30
C GLU A 265 13.08 0.56 -28.54
N LEU A 266 12.42 -0.39 -29.24
CA LEU A 266 11.45 -1.31 -28.63
C LEU A 266 12.11 -2.27 -27.64
N MET A 267 13.31 -2.76 -27.93
CA MET A 267 14.06 -3.64 -27.04
C MET A 267 14.46 -2.91 -25.75
N GLU A 268 14.93 -1.66 -25.83
CA GLU A 268 15.31 -0.90 -24.66
C GLU A 268 14.09 -0.54 -23.79
N LYS A 269 13.02 -0.06 -24.41
CA LYS A 269 11.76 0.24 -23.71
C LYS A 269 11.14 -1.03 -23.13
N GLY A 270 11.11 -2.12 -23.90
CA GLY A 270 10.55 -3.40 -23.50
C GLY A 270 11.29 -4.04 -22.33
N LYS A 271 12.61 -3.89 -22.25
CA LYS A 271 13.40 -4.32 -21.09
C LYS A 271 12.97 -3.62 -19.80
N LYS A 272 12.70 -2.31 -19.87
CA LYS A 272 12.23 -1.50 -18.72
C LYS A 272 10.81 -1.93 -18.29
N VAL A 273 9.90 -2.13 -19.25
CA VAL A 273 8.54 -2.63 -18.98
C VAL A 273 8.58 -4.04 -18.38
N TYR A 274 9.40 -4.95 -18.94
CA TYR A 274 9.55 -6.31 -18.43
C TYR A 274 10.06 -6.32 -16.98
N ALA A 275 11.09 -5.54 -16.68
CA ALA A 275 11.69 -5.49 -15.35
C ALA A 275 10.70 -5.00 -14.27
N SER A 276 9.83 -4.05 -14.63
CA SER A 276 8.84 -3.47 -13.72
C SER A 276 7.55 -4.28 -13.62
N THR A 277 7.15 -4.98 -14.70
CA THR A 277 5.81 -5.58 -14.82
C THR A 277 5.82 -7.11 -14.84
N CYS A 278 6.78 -7.73 -15.55
CA CYS A 278 6.76 -9.17 -15.84
C CYS A 278 7.70 -9.97 -14.94
N ALA A 279 8.83 -9.38 -14.54
CA ALA A 279 9.93 -10.07 -13.89
C ALA A 279 9.59 -10.68 -12.51
N ALA A 280 8.58 -10.14 -11.80
CA ALA A 280 8.16 -10.67 -10.50
C ALA A 280 7.65 -12.12 -10.59
N CYS A 281 6.98 -12.45 -11.70
CA CYS A 281 6.47 -13.80 -11.98
C CYS A 281 7.43 -14.58 -12.88
N HIS A 282 7.99 -13.95 -13.91
CA HIS A 282 8.77 -14.65 -14.94
C HIS A 282 10.29 -14.69 -14.69
N GLY A 283 10.77 -14.10 -13.59
CA GLY A 283 12.20 -13.99 -13.28
C GLY A 283 12.88 -12.87 -14.07
N ALA A 284 13.96 -12.30 -13.51
CA ALA A 284 14.63 -11.15 -14.12
C ALA A 284 15.33 -11.51 -15.45
N GLY A 285 15.82 -12.74 -15.57
CA GLY A 285 16.40 -13.33 -16.77
C GLY A 285 15.43 -14.22 -17.56
N GLY A 286 14.13 -14.19 -17.25
CA GLY A 286 13.13 -15.02 -17.90
C GLY A 286 13.19 -16.51 -17.52
N GLU A 287 13.78 -16.84 -16.37
CA GLU A 287 13.97 -18.20 -15.86
C GLU A 287 12.71 -18.84 -15.25
N GLY A 288 11.69 -18.05 -14.94
CA GLY A 288 10.47 -18.47 -14.22
C GLY A 288 10.67 -18.59 -12.72
N VAL A 289 9.57 -18.51 -11.95
CA VAL A 289 9.59 -18.57 -10.48
C VAL A 289 8.54 -19.55 -9.99
N GLY A 290 8.94 -20.69 -9.43
CA GLY A 290 7.99 -21.68 -8.89
C GLY A 290 7.00 -22.20 -9.95
N LEU A 291 5.71 -21.89 -9.78
CA LEU A 291 4.65 -22.26 -10.74
C LEU A 291 4.56 -21.32 -11.95
N PHE A 292 5.21 -20.17 -11.91
CA PHE A 292 5.21 -19.21 -13.01
C PHE A 292 6.22 -19.64 -14.10
N PRO A 293 5.78 -19.73 -15.37
CA PRO A 293 6.60 -20.31 -16.42
C PRO A 293 7.78 -19.42 -16.81
N LYS A 294 8.86 -20.04 -17.28
CA LYS A 294 9.99 -19.34 -17.88
C LYS A 294 9.63 -18.66 -19.20
N MET A 295 10.27 -17.54 -19.50
CA MET A 295 10.22 -16.87 -20.81
C MET A 295 11.34 -17.34 -21.76
N ALA A 296 12.48 -17.76 -21.21
CA ALA A 296 13.59 -18.31 -21.98
C ALA A 296 13.21 -19.62 -22.69
N GLY A 297 13.21 -19.62 -24.04
CA GLY A 297 12.84 -20.77 -24.85
C GLY A 297 11.36 -21.18 -24.72
N ASN A 298 10.49 -20.25 -24.30
CA ASN A 298 9.07 -20.53 -24.12
C ASN A 298 8.37 -20.77 -25.49
N LYS A 299 7.53 -21.79 -25.59
CA LYS A 299 6.82 -22.16 -26.83
C LYS A 299 5.85 -21.07 -27.31
N ILE A 300 5.25 -20.32 -26.41
CA ILE A 300 4.30 -19.24 -26.72
C ILE A 300 5.08 -18.02 -27.21
N ALA A 301 6.14 -17.62 -26.49
CA ALA A 301 6.98 -16.50 -26.89
C ALA A 301 7.70 -16.74 -28.24
N ASN A 302 8.09 -17.98 -28.54
CA ASN A 302 8.67 -18.35 -29.83
C ASN A 302 7.62 -18.80 -30.87
N GLY A 303 6.34 -18.83 -30.50
CA GLY A 303 5.23 -19.27 -31.34
C GLY A 303 4.57 -18.13 -32.12
N PRO A 304 3.34 -18.34 -32.62
CA PRO A 304 2.58 -17.33 -33.35
C PRO A 304 2.41 -16.04 -32.54
N LEU A 305 2.69 -14.88 -33.16
CA LEU A 305 2.62 -13.57 -32.49
C LEU A 305 1.24 -13.29 -31.89
N ALA A 306 0.16 -13.66 -32.60
CA ALA A 306 -1.20 -13.43 -32.13
C ALA A 306 -1.53 -14.16 -30.82
N GLU A 307 -0.98 -15.37 -30.62
CA GLU A 307 -1.17 -16.13 -29.37
C GLU A 307 -0.43 -15.44 -28.21
N HIS A 308 0.81 -15.02 -28.46
CA HIS A 308 1.60 -14.34 -27.43
C HIS A 308 1.00 -12.99 -27.03
N LEU A 309 0.65 -12.15 -28.03
CA LEU A 309 -0.05 -10.88 -27.79
C LEU A 309 -1.38 -11.11 -27.08
N GLY A 310 -2.15 -12.12 -27.48
CA GLY A 310 -3.42 -12.45 -26.86
C GLY A 310 -3.29 -12.76 -25.37
N ILE A 311 -2.25 -13.49 -24.97
CA ILE A 311 -1.98 -13.82 -23.56
C ILE A 311 -1.52 -12.58 -22.77
N VAL A 312 -0.64 -11.75 -23.34
CA VAL A 312 -0.20 -10.52 -22.64
C VAL A 312 -1.37 -9.55 -22.48
N MET A 313 -2.19 -9.37 -23.51
CA MET A 313 -3.32 -8.44 -23.47
C MET A 313 -4.45 -8.91 -22.54
N ASN A 314 -4.83 -10.19 -22.62
CA ASN A 314 -6.03 -10.71 -21.97
C ASN A 314 -5.76 -11.58 -20.74
N GLY A 315 -4.50 -11.86 -20.43
CA GLY A 315 -4.11 -12.82 -19.41
C GLY A 315 -4.43 -14.25 -19.83
N LYS A 316 -4.41 -15.16 -18.85
CA LYS A 316 -4.80 -16.56 -19.07
C LYS A 316 -5.70 -17.05 -17.94
N ALA A 317 -6.97 -17.29 -18.29
CA ALA A 317 -7.98 -17.81 -17.36
C ALA A 317 -7.53 -19.10 -16.67
N GLY A 318 -7.87 -19.25 -15.39
CA GLY A 318 -7.45 -20.39 -14.56
C GLY A 318 -5.97 -20.35 -14.15
N THR A 319 -5.26 -19.26 -14.39
CA THR A 319 -3.88 -19.05 -13.96
C THR A 319 -3.72 -17.68 -13.30
N ALA A 320 -2.55 -17.43 -12.71
CA ALA A 320 -2.20 -16.12 -12.14
C ALA A 320 -1.70 -15.10 -13.20
N MET A 321 -1.72 -15.43 -14.50
CA MET A 321 -1.32 -14.50 -15.57
C MET A 321 -2.43 -13.46 -15.81
N GLN A 322 -2.14 -12.22 -15.44
CA GLN A 322 -3.05 -11.09 -15.52
C GLN A 322 -3.18 -10.53 -16.94
N ALA A 323 -4.27 -9.80 -17.17
CA ALA A 323 -4.50 -9.04 -18.40
C ALA A 323 -3.81 -7.66 -18.33
N PHE A 324 -2.96 -7.34 -19.31
CA PHE A 324 -2.24 -6.07 -19.34
C PHE A 324 -2.78 -5.05 -20.34
N ALA A 325 -3.82 -5.37 -21.11
CA ALA A 325 -4.42 -4.42 -22.05
C ALA A 325 -4.88 -3.13 -21.36
N ALA A 326 -5.50 -3.21 -20.19
CA ALA A 326 -5.92 -2.02 -19.44
C ALA A 326 -4.77 -1.36 -18.64
N GLN A 327 -3.61 -2.03 -18.53
CA GLN A 327 -2.53 -1.62 -17.63
C GLN A 327 -1.37 -0.91 -18.32
N LEU A 328 -1.14 -1.22 -19.60
CA LEU A 328 -0.01 -0.72 -20.39
C LEU A 328 -0.51 0.02 -21.63
N SER A 329 0.28 0.95 -22.17
CA SER A 329 -0.01 1.58 -23.46
C SER A 329 0.19 0.60 -24.63
N ASP A 330 -0.30 0.94 -25.82
CA ASP A 330 -0.04 0.15 -27.04
C ASP A 330 1.46 0.04 -27.32
N THR A 331 2.18 1.15 -27.15
CA THR A 331 3.63 1.19 -27.27
C THR A 331 4.34 0.33 -26.23
N ASP A 332 3.90 0.31 -24.97
CA ASP A 332 4.51 -0.53 -23.94
C ASP A 332 4.29 -2.02 -24.17
N ILE A 333 3.09 -2.43 -24.61
CA ILE A 333 2.80 -3.82 -24.96
C ILE A 333 3.63 -4.24 -26.18
N ALA A 334 3.71 -3.38 -27.20
CA ALA A 334 4.53 -3.62 -28.38
C ALA A 334 6.00 -3.80 -28.02
N ALA A 335 6.52 -2.93 -27.15
CA ALA A 335 7.90 -2.98 -26.69
C ALA A 335 8.19 -4.22 -25.83
N VAL A 336 7.35 -4.53 -24.84
CA VAL A 336 7.59 -5.68 -23.94
C VAL A 336 7.50 -7.01 -24.69
N VAL A 337 6.54 -7.17 -25.59
CA VAL A 337 6.42 -8.36 -26.43
C VAL A 337 7.60 -8.47 -27.39
N THR A 338 8.09 -7.37 -27.94
CA THR A 338 9.32 -7.35 -28.75
C THR A 338 10.51 -7.85 -27.93
N TYR A 339 10.65 -7.35 -26.70
CA TYR A 339 11.72 -7.77 -25.79
C TYR A 339 11.60 -9.25 -25.39
N GLU A 340 10.42 -9.73 -25.04
CA GLU A 340 10.19 -11.13 -24.64
C GLU A 340 10.48 -12.12 -25.77
N ARG A 341 10.18 -11.75 -27.02
CA ARG A 341 10.37 -12.62 -28.20
C ARG A 341 11.80 -12.58 -28.78
N ASN A 342 12.64 -11.65 -28.33
CA ASN A 342 14.03 -11.48 -28.80
C ASN A 342 15.08 -11.47 -27.68
N GLY A 343 14.64 -11.43 -26.42
CA GLY A 343 15.45 -11.55 -25.22
C GLY A 343 15.55 -12.98 -24.73
N PHE A 344 16.34 -13.21 -23.67
CA PHE A 344 16.43 -14.50 -22.98
C PHE A 344 16.83 -15.70 -23.87
N GLY A 345 17.50 -15.42 -25.00
CA GLY A 345 17.88 -16.43 -26.00
C GLY A 345 16.81 -16.74 -27.05
N ASN A 346 15.63 -16.10 -26.99
CA ASN A 346 14.60 -16.16 -28.03
C ASN A 346 15.07 -15.36 -29.26
N LYS A 347 14.82 -15.87 -30.48
CA LYS A 347 15.32 -15.28 -31.73
C LYS A 347 14.26 -15.26 -32.83
N THR A 348 13.07 -14.75 -32.50
CA THR A 348 11.98 -14.63 -33.47
C THR A 348 12.28 -13.59 -34.55
N GLY A 349 13.07 -12.55 -34.23
CA GLY A 349 13.38 -11.46 -35.15
C GLY A 349 12.35 -10.32 -35.12
N ASP A 350 11.20 -10.53 -34.49
CA ASP A 350 10.05 -9.63 -34.56
C ASP A 350 10.33 -8.24 -33.97
N ALA A 351 9.68 -7.21 -34.53
CA ALA A 351 9.61 -5.85 -34.00
C ALA A 351 8.15 -5.39 -34.04
N ILE A 352 7.45 -5.57 -32.92
CA ILE A 352 6.01 -5.34 -32.84
C ILE A 352 5.78 -3.84 -32.77
N GLN A 353 4.88 -3.33 -33.61
CA GLN A 353 4.50 -1.92 -33.64
C GLN A 353 3.28 -1.66 -32.76
N PRO A 354 3.15 -0.45 -32.17
CA PRO A 354 1.97 -0.08 -31.37
C PRO A 354 0.66 -0.23 -32.16
N SER A 355 0.67 0.06 -33.46
CA SER A 355 -0.49 -0.11 -34.35
C SER A 355 -1.01 -1.56 -34.42
N GLN A 356 -0.12 -2.56 -34.30
CA GLN A 356 -0.50 -3.97 -34.28
C GLN A 356 -1.22 -4.34 -32.97
N VAL A 357 -0.79 -3.76 -31.85
CA VAL A 357 -1.46 -3.94 -30.55
C VAL A 357 -2.81 -3.24 -30.56
N LYS A 358 -2.86 -2.00 -31.06
CA LYS A 358 -4.09 -1.21 -31.16
C LYS A 358 -5.18 -1.93 -31.95
N ALA A 359 -4.82 -2.60 -33.05
CA ALA A 359 -5.76 -3.38 -33.86
C ALA A 359 -6.40 -4.57 -33.10
N LEU A 360 -5.79 -5.00 -31.99
CA LEU A 360 -6.29 -6.09 -31.15
C LEU A 360 -7.04 -5.61 -29.90
N ARG A 361 -6.99 -4.31 -29.56
CA ARG A 361 -7.84 -3.71 -28.53
C ARG A 361 -9.26 -3.56 -29.09
N LYS A 362 -10.15 -4.48 -28.76
CA LYS A 362 -11.58 -4.39 -29.06
C LYS A 362 -12.35 -3.83 -27.88
#